data_AF-A0A1L0BG03-F1
#
_entry.id   AF-A0A1L0BG03-F1
#
_cell.length_a   1.000
_cell.length_b   1.000
_cell.length_c   1.000
_cell.angle_alpha   90.00
_cell.angle_beta   90.00
_cell.angle_gamma   90.00
#
_symmetry.space_group_name_H-M   'P 1'
#
loop_
_entity.id
_entity.type
_entity.pdbx_description
1 polymer ?
#
loop_
_entity_poly.entity_id
_entity_poly.type
_entity_poly.pdbx_seq_one_letter_code
_entity_poly.pdbx_strand_id
1 'polypeptide(L)'
;MSPPTPVLARAEVRRIYSEQLNNPEKFECSLKSLSQNECTFVVSPDSSVIQQTICIPFKRLFQRCLVPYVRTVDGKKHTGRKWINIEVTDLATNDQRAKYGSEVERFLTAEQELTRWMQNQVEER
;
A
#
# COMPACT_ATOMS: atom_id res chain seq x y z
N MET A 1 -14.38 -20.44 6.19
CA MET A 1 -13.10 -19.83 5.77
C MET A 1 -13.43 -18.62 4.90
N SER A 2 -12.78 -17.46 5.12
CA SER A 2 -13.00 -16.29 4.25
C SER A 2 -12.37 -16.56 2.88
N PRO A 3 -13.01 -16.17 1.76
CA PRO A 3 -12.38 -16.28 0.45
C PRO A 3 -11.09 -15.45 0.41
N PRO A 4 -10.11 -15.85 -0.43
CA PRO A 4 -8.89 -15.09 -0.61
C PRO A 4 -9.21 -13.67 -1.09
N THR A 5 -8.55 -12.68 -0.50
CA THR A 5 -8.72 -11.28 -0.92
C THR A 5 -7.89 -11.07 -2.18
N PRO A 6 -8.50 -10.63 -3.31
CA PRO A 6 -7.76 -10.41 -4.53
C PRO A 6 -6.77 -9.25 -4.36
N VAL A 7 -5.53 -9.46 -4.79
CA VAL A 7 -4.49 -8.43 -4.86
C VAL A 7 -4.50 -7.86 -6.27
N LEU A 8 -4.87 -6.59 -6.41
CA LEU A 8 -4.99 -5.92 -7.71
C LEU A 8 -3.75 -5.07 -8.00
N ALA A 9 -3.25 -5.14 -9.22
CA ALA A 9 -2.20 -4.25 -9.68
C ALA A 9 -2.74 -2.83 -9.90
N ARG A 10 -1.86 -1.82 -9.84
CA ARG A 10 -2.22 -0.41 -10.01
C ARG A 10 -2.99 -0.13 -11.30
N ALA A 11 -2.57 -0.74 -12.41
CA ALA A 11 -3.22 -0.60 -13.70
C ALA A 11 -4.66 -1.15 -13.68
N GLU A 12 -4.89 -2.26 -12.97
CA GLU A 12 -6.20 -2.88 -12.83
C GLU A 12 -7.13 -2.02 -11.97
N VAL A 13 -6.62 -1.47 -10.86
CA VAL A 13 -7.36 -0.53 -10.01
C VAL A 13 -7.83 0.67 -10.84
N ARG A 14 -6.94 1.27 -11.64
CA ARG A 14 -7.31 2.40 -12.52
C ARG A 14 -8.36 2.03 -13.56
N ARG A 15 -8.28 0.83 -14.14
CA ARG A 15 -9.26 0.34 -15.11
C ARG A 15 -10.63 0.12 -14.45
N ILE A 16 -10.67 -0.62 -13.34
CA ILE A 16 -11.90 -1.02 -12.63
C ILE A 16 -12.61 0.20 -12.04
N TYR A 17 -11.86 1.14 -11.46
CA TYR A 17 -12.41 2.29 -10.74
C TYR A 17 -12.27 3.63 -11.50
N SER A 18 -12.07 3.57 -12.82
CA SER A 18 -11.87 4.76 -13.66
C SER A 18 -12.98 5.79 -13.51
N GLU A 19 -14.23 5.35 -13.40
CA GLU A 19 -15.38 6.24 -13.26
C GLU A 19 -15.35 7.02 -11.95
N GLN A 20 -15.02 6.36 -10.84
CA GLN A 20 -14.93 6.98 -9.51
C GLN A 20 -13.72 7.91 -9.42
N LEU A 21 -12.60 7.52 -10.03
CA LEU A 21 -11.37 8.33 -10.06
C LEU A 21 -11.56 9.60 -10.90
N ASN A 22 -12.27 9.52 -12.02
CA ASN A 22 -12.48 10.66 -12.92
C ASN A 22 -13.67 11.55 -12.53
N ASN A 23 -14.65 11.04 -11.77
CA ASN A 23 -15.87 11.77 -11.39
C ASN A 23 -16.10 11.73 -9.87
N PRO A 24 -15.21 12.30 -9.05
CA PRO A 24 -15.29 12.18 -7.59
C PRO A 24 -16.59 12.75 -7.00
N GLU A 25 -17.12 13.82 -7.57
CA GLU A 25 -18.35 14.47 -7.10
C GLU A 25 -19.58 13.57 -7.26
N LYS A 26 -19.67 12.82 -8.38
CA LYS A 26 -20.77 11.89 -8.66
C LYS A 26 -20.88 10.78 -7.61
N PHE A 27 -19.76 10.37 -7.02
CA PHE A 27 -19.68 9.25 -6.08
C PHE A 27 -19.41 9.70 -4.64
N GLU A 28 -19.66 10.97 -4.32
CA GLU A 28 -19.43 11.53 -2.97
C GLU A 28 -18.02 11.18 -2.44
N CYS A 29 -17.02 11.24 -3.31
CA CYS A 29 -15.67 10.81 -2.96
C CYS A 29 -15.00 11.80 -2.00
N SER A 30 -14.26 11.29 -1.02
CA SER A 30 -13.42 12.08 -0.12
C SER A 30 -12.02 11.51 -0.03
N LEU A 31 -11.02 12.40 0.07
CA LEU A 31 -9.64 11.97 0.25
C LEU A 31 -9.41 11.60 1.72
N LYS A 32 -8.81 10.43 1.94
CA LYS A 32 -8.38 9.92 3.24
C LYS A 32 -6.90 9.59 3.18
N SER A 33 -6.21 9.80 4.30
CA SER A 33 -4.81 9.44 4.42
C SER A 33 -4.60 8.52 5.61
N LEU A 34 -3.74 7.53 5.42
CA LEU A 34 -3.22 6.69 6.48
C LEU A 34 -1.71 6.92 6.56
N SER A 35 -1.24 7.50 7.67
CA SER A 35 0.18 7.59 7.95
C SER A 35 0.63 6.33 8.65
N GLN A 36 1.65 5.67 8.11
CA GLN A 36 2.30 4.50 8.67
C GLN A 36 3.80 4.74 8.70
N ASN A 37 4.55 3.85 9.34
CA ASN A 37 6.00 3.82 9.20
C ASN A 37 6.36 2.58 8.40
N GLU A 38 7.24 2.76 7.42
CA GLU A 38 7.89 1.67 6.70
C GLU A 38 9.24 1.41 7.36
N CYS A 39 9.52 0.17 7.75
CA CYS A 39 10.68 -0.18 8.55
C CYS A 39 11.54 -1.25 7.88
N THR A 40 12.85 -1.11 8.01
CA THR A 40 13.86 -2.07 7.56
C THR A 40 14.84 -2.38 8.69
N PHE A 41 15.63 -3.44 8.53
CA PHE A 41 16.62 -3.90 9.48
C PHE A 41 18.03 -3.80 8.91
N VAL A 42 18.92 -3.21 9.68
CA VAL A 42 20.37 -3.30 9.45
C VAL A 42 20.84 -4.61 10.05
N VAL A 43 21.33 -5.52 9.21
CA VAL A 43 21.79 -6.85 9.61
C VAL A 43 23.31 -6.85 9.71
N SER A 44 23.85 -7.41 10.80
CA SER A 44 25.30 -7.60 10.93
C SER A 44 25.80 -8.59 9.86
N PRO A 45 26.85 -8.27 9.08
CA PRO A 45 27.45 -9.20 8.11
C PRO A 45 27.90 -10.51 8.75
N ASP A 46 28.35 -10.46 10.01
CA ASP A 46 29.09 -11.55 10.64
C ASP A 46 28.26 -12.41 11.60
N SER A 47 27.06 -11.97 12.00
CA SER A 47 26.33 -12.61 13.11
C SER A 47 24.84 -12.83 12.89
N SER A 48 24.27 -12.48 11.74
CA SER A 48 22.82 -12.59 11.49
C SER A 48 21.94 -11.93 12.59
N VAL A 49 22.53 -11.02 13.37
CA VAL A 49 21.85 -10.24 14.40
C VAL A 49 21.42 -8.90 13.80
N ILE A 50 20.19 -8.50 14.09
CA ILE A 50 19.67 -7.16 13.78
C ILE A 50 20.43 -6.14 14.65
N GLN A 51 21.20 -5.26 14.01
CA GLN A 51 21.94 -4.19 14.70
C GLN A 51 21.05 -2.97 14.95
N GLN A 52 20.19 -2.64 13.99
CA GLN A 52 19.34 -1.46 14.07
C GLN A 52 18.07 -1.63 13.24
N THR A 53 16.98 -1.02 13.70
CA THR A 53 15.75 -0.84 12.91
C THR A 53 15.67 0.61 12.44
N ILE A 54 15.47 0.81 11.13
CA ILE A 54 15.27 2.14 10.53
C ILE A 54 13.82 2.21 10.08
N CYS A 55 13.09 3.22 10.53
CA CYS A 55 11.70 3.44 10.14
C CYS A 55 11.54 4.83 9.53
N ILE A 56 10.94 4.91 8.35
CA ILE A 56 10.62 6.15 7.66
C ILE A 56 9.10 6.36 7.60
N PRO A 57 8.61 7.61 7.77
CA PRO A 57 7.18 7.88 7.65
C PRO A 57 6.73 7.68 6.20
N PHE A 58 5.68 6.89 6.01
CA PHE A 58 5.05 6.61 4.73
C PHE A 58 3.55 6.91 4.79
N LYS A 59 3.04 7.66 3.82
CA LYS A 59 1.64 8.06 3.78
C LYS A 59 0.93 7.34 2.64
N ARG A 60 -0.04 6.50 2.96
CA ARG A 60 -0.98 5.97 1.96
C ARG A 60 -2.15 6.92 1.77
N LEU A 61 -2.48 7.21 0.52
CA LEU A 61 -3.63 8.02 0.15
C LEU A 61 -4.71 7.16 -0.46
N PHE A 62 -5.93 7.37 0.00
CA PHE A 62 -7.12 6.66 -0.46
C PHE A 62 -8.19 7.65 -0.88
N GLN A 63 -8.80 7.40 -2.03
CA GLN A 63 -10.04 8.04 -2.43
C GLN A 63 -11.20 7.14 -1.97
N ARG A 64 -11.97 7.62 -0.98
CA ARG A 64 -13.12 6.90 -0.43
C ARG A 64 -14.40 7.36 -1.12
N CYS A 65 -15.06 6.47 -1.86
CA CYS A 65 -16.23 6.77 -2.69
C CYS A 65 -17.45 5.92 -2.32
N LEU A 66 -18.65 6.48 -2.49
CA LEU A 66 -19.93 5.81 -2.29
C LEU A 66 -20.43 5.27 -3.63
N VAL A 67 -20.34 3.95 -3.82
CA VAL A 67 -20.70 3.29 -5.08
C VAL A 67 -21.98 2.47 -4.95
N PRO A 68 -22.82 2.42 -6.00
CA PRO A 68 -23.94 1.51 -6.04
C PRO A 68 -23.45 0.06 -6.02
N TYR A 69 -24.17 -0.82 -5.33
CA TYR A 69 -23.95 -2.25 -5.38
C TYR A 69 -25.28 -2.99 -5.40
N VAL A 70 -25.26 -4.19 -5.98
CA VAL A 70 -26.41 -5.11 -5.97
C VAL A 70 -26.02 -6.31 -5.14
N ARG A 71 -26.87 -6.68 -4.18
CA ARG A 71 -26.77 -7.96 -3.46
C ARG A 71 -28.02 -8.78 -3.70
N THR A 72 -27.86 -10.09 -3.79
CA THR A 72 -28.98 -11.02 -3.80
C THR A 72 -29.20 -11.53 -2.38
N VAL A 73 -30.40 -11.30 -1.83
CA VAL A 73 -30.83 -11.82 -0.53
C VAL A 73 -32.12 -12.59 -0.77
N ASP A 74 -32.17 -13.86 -0.36
CA ASP A 74 -33.34 -14.73 -0.54
C ASP A 74 -33.87 -14.79 -1.98
N GLY A 75 -32.95 -14.84 -2.96
CA GLY A 75 -33.28 -14.85 -4.39
C GLY A 75 -33.72 -13.51 -4.97
N LYS A 76 -33.84 -12.45 -4.17
CA LYS A 76 -34.22 -11.10 -4.61
C LYS A 76 -33.01 -10.18 -4.71
N LYS A 77 -32.93 -9.41 -5.80
CA LYS A 77 -31.91 -8.38 -6.00
C LYS A 77 -32.27 -7.13 -5.21
N HIS A 78 -31.40 -6.74 -4.30
CA HIS A 78 -31.47 -5.48 -3.56
C HIS A 78 -30.36 -4.54 -4.04
N THR A 79 -30.75 -3.35 -4.45
CA THR A 79 -29.83 -2.26 -4.75
C THR A 79 -29.51 -1.50 -3.47
N GLY A 80 -28.24 -1.13 -3.30
CA GLY A 80 -27.77 -0.34 -2.18
C GLY A 80 -26.56 0.50 -2.55
N ARG A 81 -26.03 1.22 -1.58
CA ARG A 81 -24.76 1.96 -1.72
C ARG A 81 -23.75 1.44 -0.72
N LYS A 82 -22.48 1.37 -1.10
CA LYS A 82 -21.38 0.96 -0.22
C LYS A 82 -20.19 1.89 -0.37
N TRP A 83 -19.46 2.11 0.71
CA TRP A 83 -18.18 2.80 0.67
C TRP A 83 -17.09 1.86 0.16
N ILE A 84 -16.29 2.34 -0.77
CA ILE A 84 -15.05 1.69 -1.20
C ILE A 84 -13.88 2.64 -0.98
N ASN A 85 -12.70 2.08 -0.71
CA ASN A 85 -11.45 2.84 -0.61
C ASN A 85 -10.57 2.44 -1.78
N ILE A 86 -10.20 3.40 -2.61
CA ILE A 86 -9.34 3.20 -3.78
C ILE A 86 -7.98 3.81 -3.44
N GLU A 87 -6.92 3.00 -3.43
CA GLU A 87 -5.57 3.54 -3.19
C GLU A 87 -5.12 4.38 -4.38
N VAL A 88 -4.74 5.63 -4.11
CA VAL A 88 -4.28 6.62 -5.10
C VAL A 88 -2.86 7.12 -4.79
N THR A 89 -2.18 6.51 -3.81
CA THR A 89 -0.78 6.78 -3.47
C THR A 89 0.12 6.73 -4.70
N ASP A 90 0.93 7.75 -4.95
CA ASP A 90 1.97 7.77 -5.99
C ASP A 90 3.31 8.30 -5.45
N LEU A 91 4.34 8.31 -6.30
CA LEU A 91 5.68 8.77 -5.94
C LEU A 91 5.68 10.23 -5.47
N ALA A 92 4.91 11.10 -6.13
CA ALA A 92 4.83 12.52 -5.79
C ALA A 92 4.14 12.74 -4.44
N THR A 93 3.14 11.91 -4.10
CA THR A 93 2.41 12.01 -2.82
C THR A 93 3.26 11.65 -1.60
N ASN A 94 4.37 10.93 -1.80
CA ASN A 94 5.31 10.51 -0.76
C ASN A 94 6.72 11.04 -0.96
N ASP A 95 6.91 12.09 -1.76
CA ASP A 95 8.25 12.67 -1.89
C ASP A 95 8.65 13.39 -0.60
N GLN A 96 9.24 12.61 0.30
CA GLN A 96 9.77 13.04 1.59
C GLN A 96 11.30 13.20 1.54
N ARG A 97 11.93 13.02 0.36
CA ARG A 97 13.39 13.09 0.20
C ARG A 97 13.92 14.47 0.58
N ALA A 98 13.15 15.53 0.33
CA ALA A 98 13.50 16.88 0.73
C ALA A 98 13.64 17.05 2.26
N LYS A 99 12.96 16.23 3.07
CA LYS A 99 12.93 16.35 4.53
C LYS A 99 13.76 15.29 5.25
N TYR A 100 13.87 14.09 4.71
CA TYR A 100 14.52 12.93 5.34
C TYR A 100 15.54 12.26 4.43
N GLY A 101 16.18 13.01 3.52
CA GLY A 101 17.05 12.46 2.48
C GLY A 101 18.12 11.49 3.00
N SER A 102 18.82 11.84 4.09
CA SER A 102 19.84 10.98 4.72
C SER A 102 19.27 9.67 5.26
N GLU A 103 18.11 9.71 5.92
CA GLU A 103 17.45 8.56 6.49
C GLU A 103 16.86 7.66 5.42
N VAL A 104 16.36 8.25 4.32
CA VAL A 104 15.85 7.51 3.15
C VAL A 104 17.00 6.75 2.47
N GLU A 105 18.15 7.38 2.24
CA GLU A 105 19.31 6.67 1.64
C GLU A 105 19.81 5.54 2.55
N ARG A 106 19.87 5.78 3.86
CA ARG A 106 20.24 4.74 4.84
C ARG A 106 19.25 3.59 4.86
N PHE A 107 17.95 3.89 4.78
CA PHE A 107 16.89 2.91 4.67
C PHE A 107 17.03 2.06 3.40
N LEU A 108 17.20 2.69 2.23
CA LEU A 108 17.31 1.99 0.95
C LEU A 108 18.54 1.09 0.88
N THR A 109 19.65 1.52 1.48
CA THR A 109 20.87 0.72 1.57
C THR A 109 20.65 -0.52 2.46
N ALA A 110 20.05 -0.33 3.64
CA ALA A 110 19.73 -1.42 4.55
C ALA A 110 18.76 -2.45 3.92
N GLU A 111 17.75 -2.00 3.17
CA GLU A 111 16.84 -2.90 2.42
C GLU A 111 17.56 -3.74 1.37
N GLN A 112 18.51 -3.16 0.64
CA GLN A 112 19.30 -3.89 -0.36
C GLN A 112 20.17 -4.96 0.31
N GLU A 113 20.82 -4.61 1.42
CA GLU A 113 21.64 -5.54 2.20
C GLU A 113 20.81 -6.68 2.78
N LEU A 114 19.65 -6.36 3.39
CA LEU A 114 18.71 -7.33 3.92
C LEU A 114 18.21 -8.29 2.83
N THR A 115 17.86 -7.77 1.65
CA THR A 115 17.40 -8.58 0.51
C THR A 115 18.49 -9.55 0.05
N ARG A 116 19.74 -9.09 -0.08
CA ARG A 116 20.87 -9.95 -0.44
C ARG A 116 21.11 -11.03 0.60
N TRP A 117 21.06 -10.68 1.87
CA TRP A 117 21.20 -11.64 2.96
C TRP A 117 20.11 -12.71 2.92
N MET A 118 18.84 -12.31 2.71
CA MET A 118 17.72 -13.25 2.58
C MET A 118 17.88 -14.20 1.38
N GLN A 119 18.38 -13.70 0.25
CA GLN A 119 18.63 -14.53 -0.93
C GLN A 119 19.72 -15.58 -0.67
N ASN A 120 20.83 -15.19 -0.06
CA ASN A 120 21.91 -16.13 0.28
C ASN A 120 21.43 -17.23 1.24
N GLN A 121 20.57 -16.89 2.22
CA GLN A 121 19.98 -17.88 3.14
C GLN A 121 19.02 -18.88 2.45
N VAL A 122 18.44 -18.51 1.31
CA VAL A 122 17.59 -19.41 0.51
C VAL A 122 18.45 -20.34 -0.35
N GLU A 123 19.58 -19.86 -0.89
CA GLU A 123 20.50 -20.66 -1.71
C GLU A 123 21.30 -21.69 -0.89
N GLU A 124 21.51 -21.45 0.40
CA GLU A 124 22.17 -22.38 1.33
C GLU A 124 21.26 -23.52 1.84
N ARG A 125 19.96 -23.51 1.49
CA ARG A 125 18.98 -24.54 1.87
C ARG A 125 18.64 -25.50 0.74
#